data_AF-A0A4S2KKB9-F1
#
_entry.id   AF-A0A4S2KKB9-F1
#
_cell.length_a   1.000
_cell.length_b   1.000
_cell.length_c   1.000
_cell.angle_alpha   90.00
_cell.angle_beta   90.00
_cell.angle_gamma   90.00
#
_symmetry.space_group_name_H-M   'P 1'
#
loop_
_entity.id
_entity.type
_entity.pdbx_description
1 polymer ?
#
loop_
_entity_poly.entity_id
_entity_poly.type
_entity_poly.pdbx_seq_one_letter_code
_entity_poly.pdbx_strand_id
1 'polypeptide(L)'
;MLRAVSAALRGVAARATSSKSVVNCVASRCNPVLKSVQHREFGALSIAVQKWAAVGPVQHKTLLNHAATENRLALPAEPVTNVPVRTLIKFSLTSGKRKTVKTVIDRFYRLHWGIWIRTRSGRHNKLWTKTTARKKRLRRHVFCNATQSTLLDKMTSKYWRRRHYYIDDPYEPYHDREEFMITRKNPLP
;
A
#
# COMPACT_ATOMS: atom_id res chain seq x y z
N MET A 1 9.26 50.40 45.58
CA MET A 1 7.94 49.77 45.81
C MET A 1 8.17 48.27 45.94
N LEU A 2 8.16 47.78 47.18
CA LEU A 2 8.48 46.41 47.60
C LEU A 2 7.26 45.48 47.48
N ARG A 3 7.55 44.15 47.55
CA ARG A 3 6.69 42.98 47.86
C ARG A 3 6.15 42.24 46.61
N ALA A 4 6.14 40.90 46.53
CA ALA A 4 6.37 39.85 47.52
C ALA A 4 6.93 38.56 46.87
N VAL A 5 7.63 37.79 47.70
CA VAL A 5 8.21 36.47 47.48
C VAL A 5 7.25 35.40 48.03
N SER A 6 7.09 34.27 47.32
CA SER A 6 6.75 32.93 47.87
C SER A 6 6.98 31.91 46.73
N ALA A 7 7.89 30.92 46.75
CA ALA A 7 8.08 29.73 47.62
C ALA A 7 6.79 28.94 47.87
N ALA A 8 6.68 27.61 47.87
CA ALA A 8 7.43 26.43 47.43
C ALA A 8 6.49 25.24 47.78
N LEU A 9 6.50 24.12 47.06
CA LEU A 9 6.50 22.76 47.64
C LEU A 9 6.44 21.67 46.56
N ARG A 10 7.46 20.80 46.61
CA ARG A 10 7.55 19.53 45.91
C ARG A 10 6.78 18.48 46.72
N GLY A 11 6.02 17.62 46.05
CA GLY A 11 5.50 16.38 46.64
C GLY A 11 6.14 15.18 45.94
N VAL A 12 6.98 14.44 46.68
CA VAL A 12 7.63 13.19 46.27
C VAL A 12 7.14 12.07 47.18
N ALA A 13 6.81 10.94 46.55
CA ALA A 13 6.80 9.55 47.04
C ALA A 13 5.68 9.05 47.97
N ALA A 14 5.11 7.90 47.58
CA ALA A 14 5.22 6.66 48.36
C ALA A 14 5.09 5.42 47.44
N ARG A 15 6.05 4.50 47.56
CA ARG A 15 5.99 3.11 47.07
C ARG A 15 5.37 2.26 48.18
N ALA A 16 4.52 1.30 47.83
CA ALA A 16 4.15 0.20 48.70
C ALA A 16 4.62 -1.12 48.08
N THR A 17 5.35 -1.89 48.88
CA THR A 17 5.86 -3.24 48.67
C THR A 17 5.02 -4.27 49.43
N SER A 18 5.02 -5.52 48.95
CA SER A 18 4.75 -6.81 49.64
C SER A 18 3.68 -7.61 48.87
N SER A 19 4.00 -8.66 48.11
CA SER A 19 4.60 -10.00 48.37
C SER A 19 3.56 -11.11 48.64
N LYS A 20 3.90 -12.34 48.21
CA LYS A 20 3.19 -13.66 48.24
C LYS A 20 2.40 -14.00 46.96
N SER A 21 2.41 -15.20 46.39
CA SER A 21 3.21 -16.43 46.49
C SER A 21 2.68 -17.40 45.41
N VAL A 22 3.61 -18.07 44.72
CA VAL A 22 3.54 -19.28 43.88
C VAL A 22 2.26 -20.13 43.93
N VAL A 23 1.72 -20.52 42.75
CA VAL A 23 1.50 -21.92 42.30
C VAL A 23 1.47 -22.00 40.76
N ASN A 24 2.38 -22.79 40.18
CA ASN A 24 2.28 -23.28 38.80
C ASN A 24 1.39 -24.54 38.78
N CYS A 25 0.49 -24.69 37.81
CA CYS A 25 0.06 -26.01 37.38
C CYS A 25 -0.04 -26.10 35.86
N VAL A 26 0.71 -27.08 35.36
CA VAL A 26 0.82 -27.52 33.98
C VAL A 26 -0.49 -28.20 33.58
N ALA A 27 -1.05 -27.82 32.43
CA ALA A 27 -1.98 -28.67 31.71
C ALA A 27 -1.85 -28.43 30.19
N SER A 28 -0.96 -29.23 29.60
CA SER A 28 -0.99 -29.57 28.18
C SER A 28 -2.32 -30.25 27.84
N ARG A 29 -3.05 -29.72 26.86
CA ARG A 29 -4.03 -30.50 26.10
C ARG A 29 -3.94 -30.16 24.61
N CYS A 30 -3.68 -31.22 23.88
CA CYS A 30 -3.53 -31.35 22.44
C CYS A 30 -4.68 -30.77 21.61
N ASN A 31 -4.31 -30.27 20.42
CA ASN A 31 -5.22 -29.87 19.35
C ASN A 31 -5.97 -31.07 18.76
N PRO A 32 -7.26 -30.94 18.42
CA PRO A 32 -7.84 -31.64 17.29
C PRO A 32 -7.92 -30.73 16.06
N VAL A 33 -7.24 -31.20 15.01
CA VAL A 33 -7.29 -30.72 13.62
C VAL A 33 -8.74 -30.74 13.12
N LEU A 34 -9.29 -29.58 12.75
CA LEU A 34 -10.48 -29.51 11.89
C LEU A 34 -10.06 -28.95 10.52
N LYS A 35 -10.08 -29.83 9.52
CA LYS A 35 -9.87 -29.47 8.12
C LYS A 35 -11.12 -28.74 7.60
N SER A 36 -11.04 -27.42 7.42
CA SER A 36 -12.01 -26.70 6.59
C SER A 36 -11.49 -26.64 5.16
N VAL A 37 -11.84 -27.64 4.36
CA VAL A 37 -11.81 -27.54 2.89
C VAL A 37 -13.14 -26.93 2.51
N GLN A 38 -13.14 -25.74 1.91
CA GLN A 38 -14.10 -25.38 0.86
C GLN A 38 -13.70 -24.08 0.14
N HIS A 39 -13.28 -24.34 -1.11
CA HIS A 39 -13.45 -23.61 -2.36
C HIS A 39 -13.48 -22.08 -2.37
N ARG A 40 -12.42 -21.53 -2.98
CA ARG A 40 -12.45 -20.25 -3.69
C ARG A 40 -13.41 -20.36 -4.86
N GLU A 41 -14.57 -19.74 -4.75
CA GLU A 41 -15.40 -19.45 -5.91
C GLU A 41 -15.14 -18.01 -6.37
N PHE A 42 -14.68 -17.90 -7.61
CA PHE A 42 -14.64 -16.64 -8.33
C PHE A 42 -16.08 -16.26 -8.65
N GLY A 43 -16.51 -15.06 -8.22
CA GLY A 43 -17.77 -14.47 -8.66
C GLY A 43 -17.75 -14.27 -10.17
N ALA A 44 -18.25 -15.27 -10.89
CA ALA A 44 -18.70 -15.15 -12.26
C ALA A 44 -20.15 -14.66 -12.20
N LEU A 45 -20.40 -13.51 -12.80
CA LEU A 45 -21.74 -12.99 -13.02
C LEU A 45 -22.51 -14.00 -13.88
N SER A 46 -23.50 -14.67 -13.29
CA SER A 46 -24.45 -15.52 -13.99
C SER A 46 -25.27 -14.64 -14.95
N ILE A 47 -24.94 -14.69 -16.24
CA ILE A 47 -25.84 -14.20 -17.30
C ILE A 47 -27.03 -15.15 -17.31
N ALA A 48 -28.19 -14.64 -16.90
CA ALA A 48 -29.47 -15.30 -17.11
C ALA A 48 -29.71 -15.41 -18.61
N VAL A 49 -29.34 -16.55 -19.20
CA VAL A 49 -29.75 -16.95 -20.54
C VAL A 49 -31.23 -17.30 -20.46
N GLN A 50 -32.07 -16.34 -20.84
CA GLN A 50 -33.49 -16.59 -21.05
C GLN A 50 -33.66 -17.49 -22.27
N LYS A 51 -34.45 -18.54 -22.05
CA LYS A 51 -34.83 -19.58 -23.00
C LYS A 51 -35.49 -18.98 -24.24
N TRP A 52 -35.07 -19.40 -25.42
CA TRP A 52 -35.88 -19.30 -26.64
C TRP A 52 -36.38 -20.70 -27.01
N ALA A 53 -37.67 -20.93 -26.77
CA ALA A 53 -38.41 -22.03 -27.34
C ALA A 53 -38.99 -21.59 -28.69
N ALA A 54 -38.99 -22.54 -29.61
CA ALA A 54 -39.21 -22.41 -31.05
C ALA A 54 -40.57 -21.83 -31.46
N VAL A 55 -40.59 -21.07 -32.57
CA VAL A 55 -41.74 -20.90 -33.46
C VAL A 55 -41.27 -20.76 -34.92
N GLY A 56 -41.61 -21.78 -35.74
CA GLY A 56 -42.11 -21.69 -37.13
C GLY A 56 -41.23 -21.12 -38.27
N PRO A 57 -41.07 -21.84 -39.40
CA PRO A 57 -40.53 -21.27 -40.63
C PRO A 57 -41.63 -20.60 -41.44
N VAL A 58 -41.48 -19.32 -41.77
CA VAL A 58 -42.29 -18.65 -42.79
C VAL A 58 -41.36 -17.89 -43.72
N GLN A 59 -41.29 -18.39 -44.95
CA GLN A 59 -40.71 -17.70 -46.10
C GLN A 59 -41.49 -16.41 -46.35
N HIS A 60 -40.85 -15.28 -46.68
CA HIS A 60 -41.33 -14.35 -47.71
C HIS A 60 -40.30 -13.27 -48.07
N LYS A 61 -39.96 -13.25 -49.36
CA LYS A 61 -39.56 -12.17 -50.28
C LYS A 61 -38.86 -10.90 -49.76
N THR A 62 -37.68 -10.68 -50.35
CA THR A 62 -37.04 -9.40 -50.66
C THR A 62 -38.02 -8.30 -51.07
N LEU A 63 -37.95 -7.12 -50.45
CA LEU A 63 -38.20 -5.81 -51.09
C LEU A 63 -37.48 -4.66 -50.34
N LEU A 64 -36.52 -4.07 -51.04
CA LEU A 64 -36.24 -2.64 -51.21
C LEU A 64 -36.45 -1.65 -50.03
N ASN A 65 -35.33 -1.01 -49.68
CA ASN A 65 -35.13 0.43 -49.46
C ASN A 65 -36.36 1.29 -49.14
N HIS A 66 -36.38 1.84 -47.93
CA HIS A 66 -36.81 3.22 -47.72
C HIS A 66 -35.85 3.87 -46.73
N ALA A 67 -35.09 4.85 -47.25
CA ALA A 67 -34.37 5.79 -46.43
C ALA A 67 -35.39 6.67 -45.69
N ALA A 68 -35.64 6.34 -44.43
CA ALA A 68 -36.32 7.25 -43.52
C ALA A 68 -35.26 8.05 -42.78
N THR A 69 -34.97 9.23 -43.32
CA THR A 69 -34.25 10.31 -42.67
C THR A 69 -35.08 10.79 -41.48
N GLU A 70 -34.97 10.11 -40.35
CA GLU A 70 -35.47 10.65 -39.09
C GLU A 70 -34.30 11.21 -38.30
N ASN A 71 -34.27 12.55 -38.25
CA ASN A 71 -33.45 13.36 -37.38
C ASN A 71 -33.79 13.02 -35.92
N ARG A 72 -33.21 11.94 -35.41
CA ARG A 72 -33.05 11.77 -33.97
C ARG A 72 -32.02 12.79 -33.52
N LEU A 73 -32.52 13.91 -33.00
CA LEU A 73 -31.77 14.84 -32.17
C LEU A 73 -31.05 14.02 -31.09
N ALA A 74 -29.77 13.73 -31.36
CA ALA A 74 -28.89 13.10 -30.41
C ALA A 74 -28.69 14.10 -29.27
N LEU A 75 -29.29 13.80 -28.11
CA LEU A 75 -28.90 14.42 -26.85
C LEU A 75 -27.36 14.37 -26.76
N PRO A 76 -26.68 15.43 -26.30
CA PRO A 76 -25.24 15.39 -26.14
C PRO A 76 -24.94 14.27 -25.17
N ALA A 77 -24.36 13.18 -25.68
CA ALA A 77 -23.80 12.13 -24.85
C ALA A 77 -22.66 12.80 -24.07
N GLU A 78 -22.94 13.19 -22.83
CA GLU A 78 -21.93 13.57 -21.86
C GLU A 78 -20.81 12.55 -21.99
N PRO A 79 -19.57 12.95 -22.33
CA PRO A 79 -18.48 12.01 -22.38
C PRO A 79 -18.24 11.61 -20.93
N VAL A 80 -18.88 10.51 -20.52
CA VAL A 80 -18.56 9.77 -19.30
C VAL A 80 -17.18 9.19 -19.53
N THR A 81 -16.19 10.08 -19.49
CA THR A 81 -14.78 9.79 -19.52
C THR A 81 -14.42 9.41 -18.09
N ASN A 82 -15.12 8.42 -17.54
CA ASN A 82 -14.63 7.61 -16.44
C ASN A 82 -13.48 6.79 -16.99
N VAL A 83 -12.40 7.46 -17.43
CA VAL A 83 -11.15 6.80 -17.71
C VAL A 83 -10.75 6.22 -16.37
N PRO A 84 -10.73 4.89 -16.20
CA PRO A 84 -10.24 4.33 -14.97
C PRO A 84 -8.79 4.81 -14.83
N VAL A 85 -8.53 5.69 -13.87
CA VAL A 85 -7.17 6.11 -13.52
C VAL A 85 -6.50 4.92 -12.85
N ARG A 86 -6.05 3.98 -13.67
CA ARG A 86 -5.30 2.80 -13.23
C ARG A 86 -3.96 3.28 -12.72
N THR A 87 -3.84 3.47 -11.42
CA THR A 87 -2.58 3.80 -10.76
C THR A 87 -1.52 2.71 -10.95
N LEU A 88 -1.94 1.47 -11.23
CA LEU A 88 -1.05 0.33 -11.44
C LEU A 88 -1.45 -0.51 -12.67
N ILE A 89 -0.45 -0.88 -13.48
CA ILE A 89 -0.64 -1.76 -14.64
C ILE A 89 -0.22 -3.18 -14.27
N LYS A 90 -1.20 -4.06 -14.04
CA LYS A 90 -0.95 -5.47 -13.69
C LYS A 90 -0.43 -6.29 -14.87
N PHE A 91 -1.04 -6.09 -16.04
CA PHE A 91 -0.67 -6.73 -17.30
C PHE A 91 -0.59 -5.67 -18.38
N SER A 92 0.54 -5.61 -19.08
CA SER A 92 0.73 -4.74 -20.24
C SER A 92 0.14 -5.36 -21.49
N LEU A 93 -0.43 -4.55 -22.38
CA LEU A 93 -1.00 -5.02 -23.64
C LEU A 93 0.03 -5.71 -24.54
N THR A 94 1.27 -5.20 -24.59
CA THR A 94 2.31 -5.75 -25.48
C THR A 94 2.97 -7.00 -24.91
N SER A 95 3.50 -6.93 -23.68
CA SER A 95 4.32 -8.02 -23.12
C SER A 95 3.59 -8.90 -22.10
N GLY A 96 2.33 -8.61 -21.76
CA GLY A 96 1.60 -9.32 -20.69
C GLY A 96 2.22 -9.22 -19.28
N LYS A 97 3.15 -8.30 -19.04
CA LYS A 97 3.92 -8.19 -17.79
C LYS A 97 3.45 -7.01 -16.94
N ARG A 98 3.67 -7.09 -15.62
CA ARG A 98 3.45 -5.96 -14.70
C ARG A 98 4.37 -4.79 -15.04
N LYS A 99 3.84 -3.58 -15.01
CA LYS A 99 4.66 -2.35 -15.14
C LYS A 99 4.79 -1.67 -13.80
N THR A 100 5.98 -1.13 -13.57
CA THR A 100 6.30 -0.35 -12.39
C THR A 100 5.77 1.07 -12.53
N VAL A 101 5.26 1.61 -11.44
CA VAL A 101 4.86 3.01 -11.34
C VAL A 101 6.13 3.87 -11.22
N LYS A 102 6.46 4.66 -12.26
CA LYS A 102 7.69 5.47 -12.31
C LYS A 102 7.80 6.47 -11.16
N THR A 103 6.69 7.08 -10.77
CA THR A 103 6.64 8.06 -9.68
C THR A 103 7.11 7.52 -8.33
N VAL A 104 7.04 6.19 -8.11
CA VAL A 104 7.59 5.56 -6.91
C VAL A 104 9.11 5.57 -6.94
N ILE A 105 9.71 5.22 -8.08
CA ILE A 105 11.17 5.18 -8.26
C ILE A 105 11.76 6.59 -8.10
N ASP A 106 11.09 7.61 -8.63
CA ASP A 106 11.59 8.99 -8.57
C ASP A 106 11.57 9.58 -7.15
N ARG A 107 10.67 9.09 -6.28
CA ARG A 107 10.40 9.72 -4.97
C ARG A 107 10.89 8.90 -3.78
N PHE A 108 11.05 7.59 -3.95
CA PHE A 108 11.38 6.66 -2.89
C PHE A 108 12.60 5.82 -3.28
N TYR A 109 13.45 5.53 -2.32
CA TYR A 109 14.61 4.65 -2.48
C TYR A 109 14.39 3.36 -1.71
N ARG A 110 14.74 2.21 -2.30
CA ARG A 110 14.46 0.88 -1.75
C ARG A 110 15.74 0.26 -1.19
N LEU A 111 15.73 -0.08 0.10
CA LEU A 111 16.79 -0.88 0.71
C LEU A 111 16.55 -2.38 0.47
N HIS A 112 17.62 -3.17 0.44
CA HIS A 112 17.53 -4.59 0.14
C HIS A 112 16.72 -5.38 1.18
N TRP A 113 16.91 -5.11 2.47
CA TRP A 113 16.17 -5.78 3.54
C TRP A 113 14.65 -5.50 3.57
N GLY A 114 14.15 -4.56 2.74
CA GLY A 114 12.71 -4.44 2.46
C GLY A 114 12.08 -3.08 2.73
N ILE A 115 12.77 -2.16 3.42
CA ILE A 115 12.21 -0.85 3.73
C ILE A 115 12.41 0.16 2.60
N TRP A 116 11.55 1.18 2.58
CA TRP A 116 11.66 2.34 1.70
C TRP A 116 12.06 3.59 2.46
N ILE A 117 12.92 4.40 1.83
CA ILE A 117 13.36 5.70 2.30
C ILE A 117 12.66 6.78 1.47
N ARG A 118 12.24 7.85 2.13
CA ARG A 118 11.70 9.05 1.49
C ARG A 118 12.25 10.33 2.10
N THR A 119 12.14 11.42 1.34
CA THR A 119 12.32 12.76 1.87
C THR A 119 11.04 13.28 2.53
N ARG A 120 11.15 14.28 3.41
CA ARG A 120 9.97 14.98 3.93
C ARG A 120 9.45 15.98 2.91
N SER A 121 8.13 16.01 2.74
CA SER A 121 7.46 16.92 1.81
C SER A 121 7.67 18.39 2.22
N GLY A 122 7.69 19.26 1.21
CA GLY A 122 7.86 20.71 1.42
C GLY A 122 9.24 21.11 1.93
N ARG A 123 10.29 20.29 1.78
CA ARG A 123 11.65 20.66 2.20
C ARG A 123 12.24 21.87 1.45
N HIS A 124 11.76 22.17 0.25
CA HIS A 124 12.19 23.33 -0.55
C HIS A 124 11.18 24.49 -0.58
N ASN A 125 9.96 24.27 -0.09
CA ASN A 125 8.88 25.26 -0.24
C ASN A 125 8.84 26.21 0.96
N LYS A 126 8.52 27.49 0.75
CA LYS A 126 8.29 28.49 1.82
C LYS A 126 9.36 28.44 2.91
N LEU A 127 10.64 28.41 2.51
CA LEU A 127 11.77 28.27 3.44
C LEU A 127 11.96 29.51 4.32
N TRP A 128 11.60 30.69 3.82
CA TRP A 128 11.70 31.95 4.55
C TRP A 128 10.81 31.96 5.80
N THR A 129 9.60 31.40 5.71
CA THR A 129 8.64 31.33 6.84
C THR A 129 9.02 30.28 7.89
N LYS A 130 9.96 29.38 7.59
CA LYS A 130 10.27 28.22 8.45
C LYS A 130 11.39 28.54 9.43
N THR A 131 11.25 28.08 10.66
CA THR A 131 12.34 28.12 11.65
C THR A 131 13.52 27.22 11.24
N THR A 132 14.72 27.54 11.71
CA THR A 132 15.95 26.77 11.43
C THR A 132 15.82 25.30 11.84
N ALA A 133 15.26 25.01 13.02
CA ALA A 133 14.98 23.66 13.50
C ALA A 133 14.03 22.90 12.55
N ARG A 134 12.98 23.55 12.05
CA ARG A 134 12.06 22.95 11.08
C ARG A 134 12.75 22.67 9.75
N LYS A 135 13.61 23.57 9.26
CA LYS A 135 14.41 23.34 8.04
C LYS A 135 15.33 22.12 8.22
N LYS A 136 16.05 22.02 9.34
CA LYS A 136 16.92 20.87 9.66
C LYS A 136 16.13 19.56 9.66
N ARG A 137 14.96 19.54 10.30
CA ARG A 137 14.08 18.36 10.34
C ARG A 137 13.59 17.93 8.95
N LEU A 138 13.24 18.89 8.07
CA LEU A 138 12.75 18.60 6.72
C LEU A 138 13.82 18.07 5.77
N ARG A 139 15.10 18.38 6.01
CA ARG A 139 16.22 17.88 5.20
C ARG A 139 16.53 16.41 5.45
N ARG A 140 16.11 15.86 6.60
CA ARG A 140 16.37 14.46 6.98
C ARG A 140 15.55 13.49 6.12
N HIS A 141 16.19 12.38 5.76
CA HIS A 141 15.51 11.23 5.18
C HIS A 141 14.80 10.46 6.28
N VAL A 142 13.64 9.89 5.96
CA VAL A 142 12.83 9.13 6.91
C VAL A 142 12.38 7.84 6.26
N PHE A 143 12.21 6.81 7.08
CA PHE A 143 11.62 5.55 6.64
C PHE A 143 10.12 5.68 6.36
N CYS A 144 9.64 4.80 5.51
CA CYS A 144 8.22 4.53 5.31
C CYS A 144 7.69 3.56 6.38
N ASN A 145 6.39 3.65 6.64
CA ASN A 145 5.71 2.68 7.51
C ASN A 145 5.66 1.29 6.84
N ALA A 146 5.39 0.24 7.61
CA ALA A 146 5.29 -1.13 7.08
C ALA A 146 4.21 -1.25 6.00
N THR A 147 3.01 -0.71 6.25
CA THR A 147 1.90 -0.71 5.28
C THR A 147 2.25 0.01 3.98
N GLN A 148 2.92 1.15 4.07
CA GLN A 148 3.42 1.90 2.92
C GLN A 148 4.46 1.11 2.14
N SER A 149 5.41 0.48 2.83
CA SER A 149 6.45 -0.33 2.20
C SER A 149 5.85 -1.50 1.42
N THR A 150 4.86 -2.20 2.00
CA THR A 150 4.12 -3.27 1.32
C THR A 150 3.36 -2.77 0.08
N LEU A 151 2.79 -1.57 0.14
CA LEU A 151 2.13 -0.94 -1.01
C LEU A 151 3.12 -0.62 -2.13
N LEU A 152 4.28 -0.04 -1.79
CA LEU A 152 5.32 0.33 -2.75
C LEU A 152 5.95 -0.91 -3.41
N ASP A 153 6.13 -1.99 -2.65
CA ASP A 153 6.58 -3.29 -3.19
C ASP A 153 5.55 -3.88 -4.17
N LYS A 154 4.25 -3.67 -3.94
CA LYS A 154 3.21 -4.01 -4.92
C LYS A 154 3.31 -3.10 -6.15
N MET A 155 3.61 -1.82 -6.00
CA MET A 155 3.72 -0.87 -7.12
C MET A 155 4.94 -1.08 -8.01
N THR A 156 5.94 -1.84 -7.53
CA THR A 156 7.23 -2.00 -8.20
C THR A 156 7.51 -3.44 -8.61
N SER A 157 8.28 -3.60 -9.68
CA SER A 157 8.71 -4.91 -10.19
C SER A 157 9.84 -5.51 -9.34
N LYS A 158 10.02 -6.83 -9.43
CA LYS A 158 11.14 -7.57 -8.78
C LYS A 158 12.51 -6.96 -9.09
N TYR A 159 12.69 -6.38 -10.27
CA TYR A 159 13.92 -5.68 -10.66
C TYR A 159 14.38 -4.62 -9.65
N TRP A 160 13.46 -3.86 -9.04
CA TRP A 160 13.81 -2.81 -8.08
C TRP A 160 13.97 -3.31 -6.65
N ARG A 161 13.64 -4.59 -6.39
CA ARG A 161 13.76 -5.23 -5.07
C ARG A 161 15.06 -6.01 -4.91
N ARG A 162 15.81 -6.22 -6.01
CA ARG A 162 17.09 -6.95 -6.00
C ARG A 162 18.19 -6.08 -5.39
N ARG A 163 19.25 -6.70 -4.87
CA ARG A 163 20.46 -5.98 -4.44
C ARG A 163 21.17 -5.42 -5.67
N HIS A 164 21.65 -4.19 -5.55
CA HIS A 164 22.55 -3.54 -6.49
C HIS A 164 23.83 -3.19 -5.74
N TYR A 165 24.97 -3.33 -6.41
CA TYR A 165 26.27 -2.93 -5.89
C TYR A 165 26.81 -1.84 -6.80
N TYR A 166 26.58 -0.59 -6.41
CA TYR A 166 27.12 0.56 -7.11
C TYR A 166 28.46 0.95 -6.48
N ILE A 167 29.34 1.53 -7.29
CA ILE A 167 30.59 2.11 -6.80
C ILE A 167 30.22 3.36 -5.98
N ASP A 168 30.75 3.46 -4.77
CA ASP A 168 30.57 4.59 -3.83
C ASP A 168 29.10 4.93 -3.49
N ASP A 169 28.22 3.94 -3.32
CA ASP A 169 26.84 4.21 -2.86
C ASP A 169 26.83 4.63 -1.38
N PRO A 170 26.34 5.85 -1.04
CA PRO A 170 26.21 6.28 0.35
C PRO A 170 25.23 5.42 1.17
N TYR A 171 24.37 4.62 0.52
CA TYR A 171 23.40 3.75 1.19
C TYR A 171 23.86 2.30 1.37
N GLU A 172 25.01 1.91 0.84
CA GLU A 172 25.51 0.52 0.90
C GLU A 172 25.50 -0.07 2.32
N PRO A 173 25.95 0.65 3.37
CA PRO A 173 25.96 0.10 4.74
C PRO A 173 24.57 -0.18 5.31
N TYR A 174 23.52 0.43 4.78
CA TYR A 174 22.16 0.34 5.32
C TYR A 174 21.31 -0.75 4.67
N HIS A 175 21.85 -1.45 3.68
CA HIS A 175 21.12 -2.50 2.99
C HIS A 175 20.98 -3.80 3.81
N ASP A 176 21.81 -3.99 4.82
CA ASP A 176 21.76 -5.12 5.74
C ASP A 176 21.40 -4.65 7.16
N ARG A 177 20.66 -5.47 7.90
CA ARG A 177 20.13 -5.10 9.22
C ARG A 177 20.17 -6.29 10.17
N GLU A 178 21.30 -6.42 10.85
CA GLU A 178 21.56 -7.55 11.77
C GLU A 178 21.01 -7.32 13.19
N GLU A 179 20.60 -6.12 13.54
CA GLU A 179 20.06 -5.81 14.87
C GLU A 179 18.70 -6.48 15.13
N PHE A 180 17.90 -6.65 14.07
CA PHE A 180 16.52 -7.09 14.18
C PHE A 180 16.38 -8.57 13.85
N MET A 181 15.73 -9.33 14.73
CA MET A 181 15.63 -10.79 14.60
C MET A 181 15.06 -11.25 13.26
N ILE A 182 14.11 -10.49 12.68
CA ILE A 182 13.43 -10.84 11.43
C ILE A 182 14.32 -10.61 10.20
N THR A 183 15.22 -9.63 10.24
CA THR A 183 16.01 -9.20 9.07
C THR A 183 17.46 -9.65 9.12
N ARG A 184 17.89 -10.15 10.27
CA ARG A 184 19.22 -10.68 10.53
C ARG A 184 19.50 -11.91 9.66
N LYS A 185 20.69 -11.97 9.07
CA LYS A 185 21.16 -13.12 8.29
C LYS A 185 22.10 -14.02 9.10
N ASN A 186 22.88 -13.42 10.00
CA ASN A 186 23.89 -14.14 10.78
C ASN A 186 23.38 -14.41 12.20
N PRO A 187 23.65 -15.56 12.82
CA PRO A 187 23.29 -15.78 14.24
C PRO A 187 24.01 -14.78 15.15
N LEU A 188 23.46 -14.56 16.35
CA LEU A 188 24.18 -13.79 17.37
C LEU A 188 25.41 -14.57 17.84
N PRO A 189 26.54 -13.90 18.08
CA PRO A 189 27.69 -14.51 18.74
C PRO A 189 27.36 -14.94 20.18
#